data_AF-A0A0B1S1V4-F1
#
_entry.id   AF-A0A0B1S1V4-F1
#
_cell.length_a   1.000
_cell.length_b   1.000
_cell.length_c   1.000
_cell.angle_alpha   90.00
_cell.angle_beta   90.00
_cell.angle_gamma   90.00
#
_symmetry.space_group_name_H-M   'P 1'
#
loop_
_entity.id
_entity.type
_entity.pdbx_description
1 polymer ?
#
loop_
_entity_poly.entity_id
_entity_poly.type
_entity_poly.pdbx_seq_one_letter_code
_entity_poly.pdbx_strand_id
1 'polypeptide(L)'
;MHAIVVPCVEGTTAPPVDSKTLGLKPKSGVICTDAENLTITDGIVEGALQNDLAVGLVTTTRVTHATPGALYAKGIHRDIENDVEAKKFGVPNCTDIARQLLSYPASEFKVR
;
A
#
# COMPACT_ATOMS: atom_id res chain seq x y z
N MET A 1 8.45 -20.85 5.63
CA MET A 1 7.86 -19.52 5.39
C MET A 1 8.21 -19.18 3.94
N HIS A 2 7.29 -19.41 2.99
CA HIS A 2 7.55 -19.09 1.59
C HIS A 2 7.19 -17.62 1.38
N ALA A 3 8.21 -16.76 1.24
CA ALA A 3 8.00 -15.45 0.64
C ALA A 3 7.62 -15.70 -0.82
N ILE A 4 6.50 -15.13 -1.27
CA ILE A 4 6.19 -15.11 -2.70
C ILE A 4 7.24 -14.20 -3.34
N VAL A 5 8.16 -14.80 -4.09
CA VAL A 5 9.14 -14.08 -4.90
C VAL A 5 8.38 -13.49 -6.07
N VAL A 6 8.09 -12.18 -6.02
CA VAL A 6 7.72 -11.44 -7.22
C VAL A 6 8.97 -11.44 -8.09
N PRO A 7 8.96 -12.02 -9.32
CA PRO A 7 10.12 -11.94 -10.19
C PRO A 7 10.42 -10.46 -10.44
N CYS A 8 11.71 -10.08 -10.47
CA CYS A 8 12.11 -8.71 -10.77
C CYS A 8 11.57 -8.32 -12.14
N VAL A 9 10.52 -7.50 -12.16
CA VAL A 9 9.94 -6.93 -13.37
C VAL A 9 10.73 -5.66 -13.71
N GLU A 10 11.26 -5.58 -14.93
CA GLU A 10 11.95 -4.39 -15.41
C GLU A 10 11.02 -3.16 -15.33
N GLY A 11 11.51 -2.08 -14.73
CA GLY A 11 10.74 -0.85 -14.53
C GLY A 11 9.94 -0.76 -13.23
N THR A 12 9.91 -1.80 -12.38
CA THR A 12 9.36 -1.67 -11.03
C THR A 12 10.31 -0.92 -10.10
N THR A 13 9.80 0.09 -9.38
CA THR A 13 10.59 0.83 -8.40
C THR A 13 10.14 0.51 -6.97
N ALA A 14 11.09 0.48 -6.04
CA ALA A 14 10.83 0.46 -4.60
C ALA A 14 11.35 1.77 -4.00
N PRO A 15 10.71 2.92 -4.31
CA PRO A 15 11.20 4.21 -3.87
C PRO A 15 11.14 4.32 -2.34
N PRO A 16 12.11 5.02 -1.73
CA PRO A 16 12.07 5.26 -0.30
C PRO A 16 10.82 6.06 0.06
N VAL A 17 10.32 5.86 1.27
CA VAL A 17 9.21 6.60 1.87
C VAL A 17 9.66 7.25 3.16
N ASP A 18 8.93 8.27 3.61
CA ASP A 18 9.16 8.85 4.94
C ASP A 18 8.76 7.86 6.05
N SER A 19 9.29 8.07 7.25
CA SER A 19 8.94 7.24 8.40
C SER A 19 7.43 7.26 8.66
N LYS A 20 6.84 6.09 8.91
CA LYS A 20 5.43 5.89 9.25
C LYS A 20 4.43 6.18 8.12
N THR A 21 4.86 6.41 6.89
CA THR A 21 3.96 6.54 5.75
C THR A 21 4.00 5.29 4.86
N LEU A 22 2.90 5.04 4.14
CA LEU A 22 2.78 3.96 3.16
C LEU A 22 2.49 4.58 1.79
N GLY A 23 3.30 4.22 0.80
CA GLY A 23 3.15 4.66 -0.59
C GLY A 23 3.09 6.18 -0.80
N LEU A 24 3.71 6.96 0.09
CA LEU A 24 3.89 8.41 -0.04
C LEU A 24 5.31 8.71 -0.52
N LYS A 25 5.44 9.64 -1.46
CA LYS A 25 6.74 10.18 -1.84
C LYS A 25 7.38 10.90 -0.65
N PRO A 26 8.72 10.85 -0.52
CA PRO A 26 9.43 11.52 0.56
C PRO A 26 9.15 13.03 0.60
N LYS A 27 9.22 13.61 1.80
CA LYS A 27 9.01 15.04 2.07
C LYS A 27 7.62 15.55 1.66
N SER A 28 6.61 14.68 1.63
CA SER A 28 5.24 15.07 1.31
C SER A 28 4.57 15.87 2.43
N GLY A 29 4.92 15.61 3.70
CA GLY A 29 4.43 16.36 4.86
C GLY A 29 2.93 16.21 5.15
N VAL A 30 2.26 15.28 4.45
CA VAL A 30 0.83 14.99 4.62
C VAL A 30 0.62 13.71 5.39
N ILE A 31 -0.42 13.67 6.22
CA ILE A 31 -0.86 12.45 6.92
C ILE A 31 -1.53 11.51 5.93
N CYS A 32 -2.30 12.07 5.00
CA CYS A 32 -2.87 11.30 3.93
C CYS A 32 -3.26 12.13 2.69
N THR A 33 -3.36 11.48 1.54
CA THR A 33 -3.71 12.08 0.25
C THR A 33 -4.04 11.02 -0.78
N ASP A 34 -4.95 11.33 -1.71
CA ASP A 34 -5.20 10.54 -2.92
C ASP A 34 -4.51 11.16 -4.16
N ALA A 35 -3.67 12.18 -3.97
CA ALA A 35 -3.04 12.90 -5.08
C ALA A 35 -1.92 12.07 -5.72
N GLU A 36 -2.07 11.72 -7.00
CA GLU A 36 -1.12 10.89 -7.75
C GLU A 36 0.32 11.45 -7.76
N ASN A 37 0.46 12.77 -7.73
CA ASN A 37 1.78 13.41 -7.70
C ASN A 37 2.52 13.19 -6.38
N LEU A 38 1.82 12.83 -5.29
CA LEU A 38 2.38 12.55 -3.96
C LEU A 38 2.40 11.05 -3.62
N THR A 39 1.68 10.21 -4.36
CA THR A 39 1.64 8.76 -4.14
C THR A 39 2.58 8.01 -5.06
N ILE A 40 3.04 6.84 -4.62
CA ILE A 40 3.86 5.91 -5.43
C ILE A 40 2.92 4.95 -6.17
N THR A 41 2.84 5.07 -7.49
CA THR A 41 1.92 4.29 -8.35
C THR A 41 2.63 3.26 -9.24
N ASP A 42 3.96 3.26 -9.26
CA ASP A 42 4.84 2.40 -10.05
C ASP A 42 5.63 1.38 -9.19
N GLY A 43 5.00 0.95 -8.09
CA GLY A 43 5.59 0.01 -7.14
C GLY A 43 5.74 -1.40 -7.70
N ILE A 44 6.42 -2.26 -6.95
CA ILE A 44 6.66 -3.66 -7.33
C ILE A 44 5.37 -4.45 -7.59
N VAL A 45 4.32 -4.17 -6.82
CA VAL A 45 3.02 -4.84 -6.98
C VAL A 45 2.32 -4.37 -8.25
N GLU A 46 2.29 -3.06 -8.49
CA GLU A 46 1.68 -2.51 -9.69
C GLU A 46 2.38 -3.02 -10.94
N GLY A 47 3.71 -3.01 -10.98
CA GLY A 47 4.41 -3.52 -12.16
C GLY A 47 4.27 -5.03 -12.34
N ALA A 48 4.17 -5.82 -11.26
CA ALA A 48 3.86 -7.24 -11.38
C ALA A 48 2.48 -7.48 -12.00
N LEU A 49 1.45 -6.78 -11.51
CA LEU A 49 0.10 -6.89 -12.03
C LEU A 49 0.00 -6.39 -13.50
N GLN A 50 0.70 -5.30 -13.83
CA GLN A 50 0.80 -4.78 -15.21
C GLN A 50 1.48 -5.76 -16.19
N ASN A 51 2.26 -6.72 -15.67
CA ASN A 51 2.90 -7.77 -16.45
C ASN A 51 2.15 -9.12 -16.35
N ASP A 52 0.86 -9.08 -15.99
CA ASP A 52 -0.02 -10.25 -15.86
C ASP A 52 0.46 -11.31 -14.84
N LEU A 53 1.32 -10.91 -13.90
CA LEU A 53 1.82 -11.80 -12.86
C LEU A 53 0.83 -11.87 -11.69
N ALA A 54 0.65 -13.06 -11.13
CA ALA A 54 -0.15 -13.24 -9.94
C ALA A 54 0.59 -12.72 -8.70
N VAL A 55 -0.08 -11.87 -7.91
CA VAL A 55 0.41 -11.36 -6.62
C VAL A 55 -0.46 -11.92 -5.50
N GLY A 56 0.15 -12.32 -4.40
CA GLY A 56 -0.56 -12.76 -3.20
C GLY A 56 0.14 -12.25 -1.95
N LEU A 57 -0.63 -12.10 -0.87
CA LEU A 57 -0.13 -11.64 0.43
C LEU A 57 -0.47 -12.67 1.51
N VAL A 58 0.54 -13.12 2.25
CA VAL A 58 0.40 -13.96 3.43
C VAL A 58 1.10 -13.28 4.59
N THR A 59 0.43 -13.17 5.73
CA THR A 59 0.97 -12.54 6.94
C THR A 59 0.42 -13.22 8.19
N THR A 60 1.16 -13.14 9.30
CA THR A 60 0.67 -13.51 10.63
C THR A 60 0.14 -12.30 11.42
N THR A 61 0.32 -11.10 10.87
CA THR A 61 -0.21 -9.86 11.45
C THR A 61 -1.59 -9.52 10.88
N ARG A 62 -2.23 -8.44 11.33
CA ARG A 62 -3.43 -7.93 10.65
C ARG A 62 -3.08 -7.60 9.20
N VAL A 63 -3.96 -7.91 8.26
CA VAL A 63 -3.75 -7.60 6.83
C VAL A 63 -3.58 -6.09 6.57
N THR A 64 -4.10 -5.25 7.48
CA THR A 64 -3.99 -3.78 7.49
C THR A 64 -2.75 -3.26 8.22
N HIS A 65 -1.95 -4.13 8.85
CA HIS A 65 -0.71 -3.71 9.50
C HIS A 65 0.28 -3.15 8.47
N ALA A 66 1.22 -2.31 8.89
CA ALA A 66 2.14 -1.61 7.98
C ALA A 66 2.92 -2.52 7.02
N THR A 67 3.39 -3.69 7.49
CA THR A 67 4.16 -4.63 6.66
C THR A 67 3.34 -5.20 5.49
N PRO A 68 2.16 -5.83 5.71
CA PRO A 68 1.29 -6.22 4.61
C PRO A 68 0.72 -5.01 3.84
N GLY A 69 0.38 -3.93 4.55
CA GLY A 69 -0.17 -2.69 4.00
C GLY A 69 0.74 -2.03 2.97
N ALA A 70 2.06 -2.10 3.13
CA ALA A 70 3.02 -1.49 2.20
C ALA A 70 2.92 -2.01 0.76
N LEU A 71 2.31 -3.18 0.54
CA LEU A 71 2.11 -3.74 -0.79
C LEU A 71 0.97 -3.09 -1.58
N TYR A 72 0.01 -2.46 -0.91
CA TYR A 72 -1.20 -1.94 -1.57
C TYR A 72 -1.63 -0.56 -1.10
N ALA A 73 -1.36 -0.21 0.15
CA ALA A 73 -1.75 1.07 0.73
C ALA A 73 -0.83 2.19 0.26
N LYS A 74 -1.44 3.27 -0.23
CA LYS A 74 -0.79 4.45 -0.78
C LYS A 74 -1.30 5.70 -0.06
N GLY A 75 -0.46 6.72 -0.04
CA GLY A 75 -0.92 8.04 0.37
C GLY A 75 -1.36 8.15 1.82
N ILE A 76 -0.89 7.30 2.74
CA ILE A 76 -1.52 7.17 4.06
C ILE A 76 -0.51 6.95 5.20
N HIS A 77 -0.82 7.45 6.39
CA HIS A 77 -0.08 7.12 7.61
C HIS A 77 -0.39 5.68 8.05
N ARG A 78 0.66 4.92 8.40
CA ARG A 78 0.59 3.47 8.66
C ARG A 78 -0.35 3.03 9.78
N ASP A 79 -0.69 3.95 10.69
CA ASP A 79 -1.57 3.68 11.83
C ASP A 79 -3.05 3.88 11.50
N ILE A 80 -3.39 4.44 10.32
CA ILE A 80 -4.76 4.63 9.86
C ILE A 80 -5.27 3.32 9.22
N GLU A 81 -5.39 2.29 10.06
CA GLU A 81 -5.81 0.96 9.61
C GLU A 81 -7.29 0.90 9.22
N ASN A 82 -8.13 1.78 9.79
CA ASN A 82 -9.58 1.84 9.57
C ASN A 82 -10.13 3.27 9.80
N ASP A 83 -11.44 3.43 9.63
CA ASP A 83 -12.13 4.73 9.76
C ASP A 83 -12.11 5.30 11.19
N VAL A 84 -12.03 4.45 12.22
CA VAL A 84 -11.91 4.89 13.62
C VAL A 84 -10.57 5.58 13.85
N GLU A 85 -9.48 5.00 13.34
CA GLU A 85 -8.17 5.63 13.41
C GLU A 85 -8.10 6.89 12.55
N ALA A 86 -8.72 6.89 11.37
CA ALA A 86 -8.81 8.09 10.52
C ALA A 86 -9.44 9.28 11.27
N LYS A 87 -10.51 9.02 12.03
CA LYS A 87 -11.15 10.04 12.90
C LYS A 87 -10.22 10.53 14.00
N LYS A 88 -9.46 9.63 14.66
CA LYS A 88 -8.50 10.01 15.72
C LYS A 88 -7.35 10.87 15.21
N PHE A 89 -6.92 10.64 13.97
CA PHE A 89 -5.90 11.45 13.30
C PHE A 89 -6.43 12.78 12.74
N GLY A 90 -7.74 13.07 12.88
CA GLY A 90 -8.34 14.30 12.36
C GLY A 90 -8.55 14.31 10.84
N VAL A 91 -8.53 13.13 10.20
CA VAL A 91 -8.68 12.96 8.75
C VAL A 91 -9.83 11.97 8.43
N PRO A 92 -11.06 12.23 8.89
CA PRO A 92 -12.16 11.25 8.85
C PRO A 92 -12.59 10.81 7.44
N ASN A 93 -12.27 11.62 6.42
CA ASN A 93 -12.62 11.35 5.02
C ASN A 93 -11.49 10.66 4.26
N CYS A 94 -10.40 10.31 4.94
CA CYS A 94 -9.29 9.66 4.28
C CYS A 94 -9.59 8.21 3.95
N THR A 95 -9.13 7.75 2.79
CA THR A 95 -9.20 6.34 2.41
C THR A 95 -8.22 5.54 3.28
N ASP A 96 -8.73 4.92 4.34
CA ASP A 96 -7.95 4.09 5.26
C ASP A 96 -7.41 2.81 4.61
N ILE A 97 -6.44 2.17 5.27
CA ILE A 97 -5.77 0.97 4.75
C ILE A 97 -6.78 -0.17 4.48
N ALA A 98 -7.79 -0.39 5.33
CA ALA A 98 -8.79 -1.42 5.10
C ALA A 98 -9.64 -1.14 3.84
N ARG A 99 -10.00 0.11 3.58
CA ARG A 99 -10.67 0.49 2.32
C ARG A 99 -9.78 0.26 1.11
N GLN A 100 -8.49 0.60 1.19
CA GLN A 100 -7.56 0.42 0.08
C GLN A 100 -7.30 -1.07 -0.25
N LEU A 101 -7.46 -1.98 0.72
CA LEU A 101 -7.38 -3.44 0.48
C LEU A 101 -8.45 -3.92 -0.53
N LEU A 102 -9.58 -3.23 -0.63
CA LEU A 102 -10.69 -3.58 -1.53
C LEU A 102 -10.56 -2.93 -2.91
N SER A 103 -9.52 -2.13 -3.12
CA SER A 103 -9.25 -1.39 -4.35
C SER A 103 -7.97 -1.89 -5.01
N TYR A 104 -7.75 -1.49 -6.26
CA TYR A 104 -6.47 -1.73 -6.93
C TYR A 104 -5.32 -1.09 -6.12
N PRO A 105 -4.18 -1.78 -5.92
CA PRO A 105 -3.83 -3.07 -6.53
C PRO A 105 -4.30 -4.32 -5.76
N ALA A 106 -4.73 -4.19 -4.50
CA ALA A 106 -5.06 -5.33 -3.65
C ALA A 106 -6.27 -6.14 -4.14
N SER A 107 -7.22 -5.52 -4.84
CA SER A 107 -8.37 -6.21 -5.43
C SER A 107 -7.97 -7.30 -6.43
N GLU A 108 -6.75 -7.24 -6.97
CA GLU A 108 -6.21 -8.23 -7.93
C GLU A 108 -5.42 -9.37 -7.25
N PHE A 109 -5.29 -9.36 -5.92
CA PHE A 109 -4.51 -10.39 -5.23
C PHE A 109 -5.17 -11.76 -5.32
N LYS A 110 -4.35 -12.77 -5.64
CA LYS A 110 -4.74 -14.17 -5.80
C LYS A 110 -3.99 -15.01 -4.78
N VAL A 111 -4.72 -15.67 -3.90
CA VAL A 111 -4.19 -16.66 -2.94
C VAL A 111 -4.80 -18.01 -3.30
N ARG A 112 -3.98 -19.01 -3.59
CA ARG A 112 -4.38 -20.37 -3.96
C ARG A 112 -3.71 -21.38 -3.06
#